data_AF-A0A1H1FL76-F1
#
_entry.id   AF-A0A1H1FL76-F1
#
_cell.length_a   1.000
_cell.length_b   1.000
_cell.length_c   1.000
_cell.angle_alpha   90.00
_cell.angle_beta   90.00
_cell.angle_gamma   90.00
#
_symmetry.space_group_name_H-M   'P 1'
#
loop_
_entity.id
_entity.type
_entity.pdbx_description
1 polymer ?
#
loop_
_entity_poly.entity_id
_entity_poly.type
_entity_poly.pdbx_seq_one_letter_code
_entity_poly.pdbx_strand_id
1 'polypeptide(L)'
;MNAYVSPELSTIREKDADRARLAQAMEGFVAQGKVIKKIAIGRGLFSPQSFNGTATDQEPKDLSVKLPKSAKAAAYEAELAEKMKAYYDRGMVAAAKDLHIGTRRASHIAALYGIKFASHSSLAARKEDLALVPKIRAMILEGLTQDQMCAELKIGRTTLKRVAGQNGLTFRSPAQHAKEKVLVERIKAIRDIGCTRAACARQLEINPKVLLRLIAEHEIDFPVSTPGAA
;
A
#
# COMPACT_ATOMS: atom_id res chain seq x y z
N MET A 1 77.61 -4.43 -13.29
CA MET A 1 77.79 -3.40 -12.25
C MET A 1 76.43 -2.75 -11.99
N ASN A 2 75.76 -3.13 -10.91
CA ASN A 2 74.48 -2.51 -10.54
C ASN A 2 74.77 -1.17 -9.88
N ALA A 3 74.44 -0.07 -10.56
CA ALA A 3 74.54 1.27 -10.01
C ALA A 3 73.52 1.39 -8.86
N TYR A 4 74.02 1.39 -7.62
CA TYR A 4 73.24 1.76 -6.45
C TYR A 4 72.88 3.25 -6.59
N VAL A 5 71.69 3.53 -7.13
CA VAL A 5 71.11 4.86 -7.09
C VAL A 5 70.77 5.15 -5.63
N SER A 6 71.39 6.19 -5.07
CA SER A 6 71.15 6.61 -3.68
C SER A 6 69.64 6.74 -3.41
N PRO A 7 69.14 6.30 -2.23
CA PRO A 7 67.73 6.47 -1.85
C PRO A 7 67.23 7.92 -1.95
N GLU A 8 68.12 8.90 -1.77
CA GLU A 8 67.80 10.31 -1.95
C GLU A 8 67.41 10.63 -3.41
N LEU A 9 68.11 10.04 -4.39
CA LEU A 9 67.84 10.24 -5.81
C LEU A 9 66.56 9.55 -6.30
N SER A 10 66.18 8.41 -5.71
CA SER A 10 64.89 7.77 -6.02
C SER A 10 63.73 8.60 -5.48
N THR A 11 63.85 9.12 -4.25
CA THR A 11 62.82 9.95 -3.62
C THR A 11 62.66 11.30 -4.35
N ILE A 12 63.75 11.85 -4.89
CA ILE A 12 63.69 13.07 -5.72
C ILE A 12 62.94 12.80 -7.03
N ARG A 13 63.21 11.67 -7.71
CA ARG A 13 62.53 11.30 -8.96
C ARG A 13 61.03 11.04 -8.78
N GLU A 14 60.64 10.38 -7.69
CA GLU A 14 59.22 10.19 -7.36
C GLU A 14 58.52 11.53 -7.13
N LYS A 15 59.16 12.43 -6.37
CA LYS A 15 58.62 13.77 -6.11
C LYS A 15 58.56 14.64 -7.36
N ASP A 16 59.43 14.43 -8.35
CA ASP A 16 59.37 15.15 -9.62
C ASP A 16 58.18 14.72 -10.49
N ALA A 17 57.80 13.44 -10.44
CA ALA A 17 56.57 12.96 -11.07
C ALA A 17 55.32 13.57 -10.40
N ASP A 18 55.31 13.63 -9.07
CA ASP A 18 54.23 14.26 -8.30
C ASP A 18 54.14 15.78 -8.57
N ARG A 19 55.28 16.46 -8.68
CA ARG A 19 55.34 17.88 -9.05
C ARG A 19 54.80 18.14 -10.45
N ALA A 20 55.16 17.31 -11.42
CA ALA A 20 54.64 17.41 -12.78
C ALA A 20 53.12 17.19 -12.82
N ARG A 21 52.62 16.22 -12.05
CA ARG A 21 51.17 15.96 -11.91
C ARG A 21 50.43 17.14 -11.30
N LEU A 22 50.99 17.74 -10.23
CA LEU A 22 50.42 18.93 -9.60
C LEU A 22 50.41 20.13 -10.54
N ALA A 23 51.47 20.34 -11.31
CA ALA A 23 51.54 21.42 -12.31
C ALA A 23 50.44 21.27 -13.38
N GLN A 24 50.25 20.07 -13.93
CA GLN A 24 49.18 19.79 -14.90
C GLN A 24 47.78 19.98 -14.29
N ALA A 25 47.56 19.54 -13.05
CA ALA A 25 46.29 19.74 -12.37
C ALA A 25 46.00 21.23 -12.10
N MET A 26 47.03 22.01 -11.75
CA MET A 26 46.91 23.46 -11.56
C MET A 26 46.62 24.18 -12.88
N GLU A 27 47.29 23.82 -13.98
CA GLU A 27 47.00 24.37 -15.31
C GLU A 27 45.57 24.05 -15.74
N GLY A 28 45.13 22.80 -15.56
CA GLY A 28 43.75 22.38 -15.83
C GLY A 28 42.72 23.15 -15.01
N PHE A 29 42.98 23.39 -13.72
CA PHE A 29 42.10 24.17 -12.84
C PHE A 29 42.02 25.65 -13.25
N VAL A 30 43.15 26.25 -13.66
CA VAL A 30 43.18 27.62 -14.17
C VAL A 30 42.44 27.73 -15.50
N ALA A 31 42.64 26.77 -16.42
CA ALA A 31 41.95 26.72 -17.71
C ALA A 31 40.42 26.56 -17.56
N GLN A 32 39.96 25.86 -16.52
CA GLN A 32 38.54 25.70 -16.19
C GLN A 32 37.92 26.92 -15.46
N GLY A 33 38.64 28.04 -15.39
CA GLY A 33 38.11 29.30 -14.85
C GLY A 33 38.05 29.35 -13.32
N LYS A 34 38.85 28.52 -12.62
CA LYS A 34 38.93 28.48 -11.14
C LYS A 34 37.59 28.16 -10.44
N VAL A 35 36.68 27.47 -11.12
CA VAL A 35 35.36 27.12 -10.57
C VAL A 35 35.46 25.82 -9.76
N ILE A 36 35.32 25.91 -8.43
CA ILE A 36 35.22 24.73 -7.56
C ILE A 36 33.78 24.21 -7.61
N LYS A 37 33.56 23.08 -8.29
CA LYS A 37 32.24 22.42 -8.32
C LYS A 37 31.99 21.67 -7.02
N LYS A 38 30.93 22.05 -6.30
CA LYS A 38 30.48 21.35 -5.08
C LYS A 38 29.69 20.10 -5.49
N ILE A 39 30.27 18.92 -5.29
CA ILE A 39 29.61 17.64 -5.58
C ILE A 39 28.64 17.30 -4.42
N ALA A 40 27.39 17.00 -4.75
CA ALA A 40 26.40 16.55 -3.77
C ALA A 40 26.68 15.09 -3.39
N ILE A 41 27.06 14.84 -2.15
CA ILE A 41 27.37 13.50 -1.63
C ILE A 41 26.07 12.70 -1.46
N GLY A 42 25.86 11.71 -2.33
CA GLY A 42 24.87 10.66 -2.12
C GLY A 42 25.38 9.60 -1.13
N ARG A 43 24.46 8.92 -0.44
CA ARG A 43 24.68 7.90 0.62
C ARG A 43 25.59 6.70 0.26
N GLY A 44 26.17 6.64 -0.94
CA GLY A 44 27.06 5.56 -1.38
C GLY A 44 28.55 5.74 -1.01
N LEU A 45 28.97 6.91 -0.53
CA LEU A 45 30.38 7.22 -0.26
C LEU A 45 31.00 6.49 0.95
N PHE A 46 30.21 5.74 1.73
CA PHE A 46 30.67 4.97 2.90
C PHE A 46 30.43 3.47 2.75
N SER A 47 30.78 2.91 1.59
CA SER A 47 31.06 1.47 1.53
C SER A 47 32.54 1.30 1.91
N PRO A 48 32.90 0.76 3.09
CA PRO A 48 34.30 0.62 3.45
C PRO A 48 34.98 -0.30 2.44
N GLN A 49 35.99 0.21 1.75
CA GLN A 49 36.93 -0.61 0.99
C GLN A 49 37.51 -1.66 1.93
N SER A 50 37.64 -2.89 1.45
CA SER A 50 38.31 -3.95 2.20
C SER A 50 39.77 -3.54 2.46
N PHE A 51 40.22 -3.76 3.69
CA PHE A 51 41.50 -3.32 4.25
C PHE A 51 42.77 -3.77 3.48
N ASN A 52 42.64 -4.63 2.45
CA ASN A 52 43.74 -5.12 1.61
C ASN A 52 43.51 -4.98 0.10
N GLY A 53 42.51 -4.21 -0.36
CA GLY A 53 42.34 -3.96 -1.80
C GLY A 53 43.36 -2.92 -2.28
N THR A 54 44.18 -3.23 -3.29
CA THR A 54 44.95 -2.22 -4.00
C THR A 54 43.99 -1.18 -4.56
N ALA A 55 44.15 0.07 -4.15
CA ALA A 55 43.37 1.19 -4.66
C ALA A 55 43.59 1.27 -6.18
N THR A 56 42.65 0.75 -6.95
CA THR A 56 42.63 1.01 -8.38
C THR A 56 42.08 2.42 -8.55
N ASP A 57 42.83 3.27 -9.25
CA ASP A 57 42.42 4.59 -9.73
C ASP A 57 41.25 4.42 -10.72
N GLN A 58 40.08 4.04 -10.22
CA GLN A 58 38.85 4.15 -10.98
C GLN A 58 38.36 5.58 -10.79
N GLU A 59 38.44 6.36 -11.87
CA GLU A 59 37.70 7.63 -11.96
C GLU A 59 36.26 7.41 -11.50
N PRO A 60 35.66 8.36 -10.76
CA PRO A 60 34.28 8.24 -10.32
C PRO A 60 33.38 8.15 -11.55
N LYS A 61 33.03 6.93 -11.94
CA LYS A 61 32.00 6.71 -12.96
C LYS A 61 30.75 7.35 -12.41
N ASP A 62 30.23 8.33 -13.15
CA ASP A 62 28.84 8.75 -13.03
C ASP A 62 27.94 7.53 -13.28
N LEU A 63 27.65 6.76 -12.24
CA LEU A 63 26.92 5.49 -12.28
C LEU A 63 25.41 5.66 -12.59
N SER A 64 25.00 6.79 -13.17
CA SER A 64 23.60 7.04 -13.54
C SER A 64 23.37 7.26 -15.03
N VAL A 65 24.31 6.86 -15.89
CA VAL A 65 24.00 6.69 -17.32
C VAL A 65 23.10 5.46 -17.47
N LYS A 66 21.78 5.69 -17.53
CA LYS A 66 20.80 4.66 -17.87
C LYS A 66 21.07 4.23 -19.32
N LEU A 67 21.85 3.17 -19.47
CA LEU A 67 22.07 2.53 -20.76
C LEU A 67 20.70 2.15 -21.34
N PRO A 68 20.40 2.52 -22.61
CA PRO A 68 19.16 2.10 -23.25
C PRO A 68 19.11 0.57 -23.26
N LYS A 69 17.97 0.02 -22.84
CA LYS A 69 17.75 -1.44 -22.88
C LYS A 69 17.93 -1.94 -24.31
N SER A 70 18.46 -3.15 -24.45
CA SER A 70 18.57 -3.78 -25.76
C SER A 70 17.18 -3.96 -26.39
N ALA A 71 17.10 -3.86 -27.72
CA ALA A 71 15.84 -4.06 -28.45
C ALA A 71 15.17 -5.41 -28.12
N LYS A 72 15.99 -6.46 -27.89
CA LYS A 72 15.50 -7.78 -27.45
C LYS A 72 14.83 -7.73 -26.08
N ALA A 73 15.40 -6.99 -25.12
CA ALA A 73 14.80 -6.85 -23.79
C ALA A 73 13.49 -6.04 -23.83
N ALA A 74 13.43 -5.00 -24.68
CA ALA A 74 12.21 -4.23 -24.88
C ALA A 74 11.09 -5.07 -25.53
N ALA A 75 11.41 -5.86 -26.55
CA ALA A 75 10.47 -6.76 -27.21
C ALA A 75 9.90 -7.82 -26.24
N TYR A 76 10.74 -8.41 -25.40
CA TYR A 76 10.30 -9.35 -24.38
C TYR A 76 9.36 -8.71 -23.35
N GLU A 77 9.65 -7.47 -22.91
CA GLU A 77 8.78 -6.73 -21.99
C GLU A 77 7.43 -6.37 -22.62
N ALA A 78 7.39 -6.10 -23.93
CA ALA A 78 6.15 -5.86 -24.66
C ALA A 78 5.29 -7.13 -24.76
N GLU A 79 5.89 -8.28 -25.06
CA GLU A 79 5.19 -9.57 -25.08
C GLU A 79 4.62 -9.91 -23.69
N LEU A 80 5.39 -9.63 -22.63
CA LEU A 80 4.95 -9.83 -21.26
C LEU A 80 3.79 -8.88 -20.90
N ALA A 81 3.83 -7.63 -21.37
CA ALA A 81 2.75 -6.67 -21.17
C ALA A 81 1.44 -7.13 -21.81
N GLU A 82 1.48 -7.68 -23.03
CA GLU A 82 0.29 -8.27 -23.67
C GLU A 82 -0.30 -9.43 -22.85
N LYS A 83 0.56 -10.33 -22.37
CA LYS A 83 0.12 -11.43 -21.49
C LYS A 83 -0.46 -10.91 -20.18
N MET A 84 0.10 -9.85 -19.61
CA MET A 84 -0.37 -9.23 -18.37
C MET A 84 -1.76 -8.60 -18.50
N LYS A 85 -2.22 -8.21 -19.69
CA LYS A 85 -3.60 -7.69 -19.89
C LYS A 85 -4.66 -8.73 -19.56
N ALA A 86 -4.40 -10.02 -19.80
CA ALA A 86 -5.31 -11.11 -19.46
C ALA A 86 -5.52 -11.29 -17.93
N TYR A 87 -4.65 -10.68 -17.13
CA TYR A 87 -4.68 -10.75 -15.66
C TYR A 87 -5.31 -9.53 -15.01
N TYR A 88 -6.04 -8.70 -15.78
CA TYR A 88 -6.71 -7.50 -15.26
C TYR A 88 -7.53 -7.81 -14.00
N ASP A 89 -8.32 -8.88 -14.03
CA ASP A 89 -9.19 -9.29 -12.91
C ASP A 89 -8.47 -10.07 -11.81
N ARG A 90 -7.43 -10.85 -12.14
CA ARG A 90 -6.72 -11.68 -11.16
C ARG A 90 -5.69 -10.90 -10.35
N GLY A 91 -5.25 -9.76 -10.87
CA GLY A 91 -4.32 -8.84 -10.21
C GLY A 91 -2.85 -9.13 -10.50
N MET A 92 -2.00 -8.17 -10.10
CA MET A 92 -0.56 -8.15 -10.40
C MET A 92 0.20 -9.36 -9.83
N VAL A 93 -0.16 -9.82 -8.63
CA VAL A 93 0.55 -10.91 -7.95
C VAL A 93 0.31 -12.24 -8.65
N ALA A 94 -0.92 -12.49 -9.12
CA ALA A 94 -1.25 -13.67 -9.91
C ALA A 94 -0.51 -13.65 -11.26
N ALA A 95 -0.51 -12.50 -11.93
CA ALA A 95 0.24 -12.30 -13.19
C ALA A 95 1.74 -12.59 -12.99
N ALA A 96 2.33 -12.08 -11.89
CA ALA A 96 3.74 -12.29 -11.60
C ALA A 96 4.08 -13.77 -11.38
N LYS A 97 3.21 -14.51 -10.70
CA LYS A 97 3.40 -15.94 -10.43
C LYS A 97 3.31 -16.78 -11.71
N ASP A 98 2.27 -16.56 -12.51
CA ASP A 98 2.02 -17.34 -13.73
C ASP A 98 3.02 -17.03 -14.84
N LEU A 99 3.49 -15.78 -14.94
CA LEU A 99 4.51 -15.36 -15.90
C LEU A 99 5.94 -15.58 -15.39
N HIS A 100 6.09 -16.19 -14.20
CA HIS A 100 7.38 -16.48 -13.57
C HIS A 100 8.32 -15.26 -13.48
N ILE A 101 7.76 -14.10 -13.12
CA ILE A 101 8.50 -12.85 -12.95
C ILE A 101 8.39 -12.32 -11.53
N GLY A 102 9.41 -11.56 -11.09
CA GLY A 102 9.33 -10.84 -9.82
C GLY A 102 8.23 -9.78 -9.84
N THR A 103 7.52 -9.62 -8.71
CA THR A 103 6.44 -8.63 -8.54
C THR A 103 6.89 -7.20 -8.83
N ARG A 104 8.12 -6.83 -8.46
CA ARG A 104 8.72 -5.53 -8.77
C ARG A 104 8.88 -5.30 -10.28
N ARG A 105 9.24 -6.37 -11.02
CA ARG A 105 9.38 -6.33 -12.48
C ARG A 105 8.00 -6.21 -13.14
N ALA A 106 7.01 -6.97 -12.65
CA ALA A 106 5.62 -6.83 -13.09
C ALA A 106 5.09 -5.41 -12.87
N SER A 107 5.31 -4.81 -11.68
CA SER A 107 4.91 -3.44 -11.38
C SER A 107 5.55 -2.42 -12.34
N HIS A 108 6.84 -2.59 -12.63
CA HIS A 108 7.55 -1.72 -13.58
C HIS A 108 6.99 -1.83 -15.00
N ILE A 109 6.76 -3.04 -15.50
CA ILE A 109 6.17 -3.27 -16.84
C ILE A 109 4.75 -2.70 -16.88
N ALA A 110 3.95 -2.92 -15.83
CA ALA A 110 2.60 -2.37 -15.76
C ALA A 110 2.59 -0.83 -15.79
N ALA A 111 3.52 -0.18 -15.09
CA ALA A 111 3.68 1.27 -15.13
C ALA A 111 4.11 1.77 -16.52
N LEU A 112 5.05 1.08 -17.17
CA LEU A 112 5.54 1.46 -18.51
C LEU A 112 4.47 1.35 -19.59
N TYR A 113 3.66 0.29 -19.55
CA TYR A 113 2.64 -0.01 -20.55
C TYR A 113 1.23 0.43 -20.13
N GLY A 114 1.10 1.18 -19.03
CA GLY A 114 -0.18 1.72 -18.56
C GLY A 114 -1.20 0.67 -18.08
N ILE A 115 -0.75 -0.54 -17.75
CA ILE A 115 -1.62 -1.62 -17.28
C ILE A 115 -2.01 -1.36 -15.83
N LYS A 116 -3.30 -1.06 -15.60
CA LYS A 116 -3.86 -0.97 -14.25
C LYS A 116 -4.49 -2.30 -13.89
N PHE A 117 -3.93 -3.03 -12.94
CA PHE A 117 -4.56 -4.22 -12.39
C PHE A 117 -5.73 -3.86 -11.50
N ALA A 118 -6.79 -4.68 -11.48
CA ALA A 118 -7.84 -4.55 -10.49
C ALA A 118 -7.25 -4.67 -9.08
N SER A 119 -7.34 -3.60 -8.29
CA SER A 119 -6.90 -3.57 -6.89
C SER A 119 -7.80 -4.48 -6.05
N HIS A 120 -7.22 -5.55 -5.48
CA HIS A 120 -7.70 -6.51 -4.44
C HIS A 120 -9.19 -6.92 -4.40
N SER A 121 -9.96 -6.55 -5.39
CA SER A 121 -11.39 -6.74 -5.46
C SER A 121 -11.70 -6.71 -6.95
N SER A 122 -11.32 -7.81 -7.61
CA SER A 122 -11.86 -8.12 -8.93
C SER A 122 -13.38 -7.92 -8.88
N LEU A 123 -14.01 -7.54 -10.00
CA LEU A 123 -15.47 -7.38 -10.02
C LEU A 123 -16.18 -8.65 -9.52
N ALA A 124 -15.58 -9.83 -9.76
CA ALA A 124 -16.04 -11.10 -9.22
C ALA A 124 -15.94 -11.17 -7.69
N ALA A 125 -14.79 -10.87 -7.09
CA ALA A 125 -14.62 -10.86 -5.64
C ALA A 125 -15.56 -9.86 -4.96
N ARG A 126 -15.82 -8.70 -5.57
CA ARG A 126 -16.82 -7.75 -5.05
C ARG A 126 -18.23 -8.31 -5.06
N LYS A 127 -18.62 -9.04 -6.12
CA LYS A 127 -19.93 -9.70 -6.19
C LYS A 127 -20.07 -10.77 -5.13
N GLU A 128 -19.02 -11.57 -4.91
CA GLU A 128 -18.98 -12.58 -3.84
C GLU A 128 -19.08 -11.94 -2.46
N ASP A 129 -18.32 -10.87 -2.21
CA ASP A 129 -18.38 -10.11 -0.97
C ASP A 129 -19.77 -9.49 -0.74
N LEU A 130 -20.39 -8.92 -1.79
CA LEU A 130 -21.75 -8.37 -1.74
C LEU A 130 -22.79 -9.45 -1.41
N ALA A 131 -22.60 -10.69 -1.88
CA ALA A 131 -23.47 -11.81 -1.54
C ALA A 131 -23.36 -12.21 -0.05
N LEU A 132 -22.23 -11.93 0.60
CA LEU A 132 -22.04 -12.17 2.04
C LEU A 132 -22.68 -11.08 2.92
N VAL A 133 -22.81 -9.85 2.43
CA VAL A 133 -23.37 -8.71 3.17
C VAL A 133 -24.72 -9.00 3.85
N PRO A 134 -25.75 -9.53 3.16
CA PRO A 134 -27.04 -9.80 3.81
C PRO A 134 -26.92 -10.85 4.92
N LYS A 135 -26.10 -11.89 4.72
CA LYS A 135 -25.86 -12.93 5.73
C LYS A 135 -25.12 -12.38 6.95
N ILE A 136 -24.08 -11.58 6.71
CA ILE A 136 -23.33 -10.89 7.78
C ILE A 136 -24.26 -9.97 8.57
N ARG A 137 -25.15 -9.22 7.89
CA ARG A 137 -26.14 -8.36 8.54
C ARG A 137 -27.10 -9.15 9.44
N ALA A 138 -27.64 -10.26 8.95
CA ALA A 138 -28.52 -11.13 9.73
C ALA A 138 -27.82 -11.69 10.98
N MET A 139 -26.59 -12.19 10.84
CA MET A 139 -25.80 -12.69 11.98
C MET A 139 -25.43 -11.60 13.00
N ILE A 140 -25.20 -10.36 12.54
CA ILE A 140 -25.02 -9.23 13.45
C ILE A 140 -26.32 -8.99 14.23
N LEU A 141 -27.49 -9.02 13.60
CA LEU A 141 -28.78 -8.84 14.29
C LEU A 141 -29.06 -9.95 15.31
N GLU A 142 -28.70 -11.19 14.98
CA GLU A 142 -28.77 -12.33 15.89
C GLU A 142 -27.81 -12.19 17.09
N GLY A 143 -26.73 -11.42 16.93
CA GLY A 143 -25.76 -11.11 17.97
C GLY A 143 -24.62 -12.13 18.06
N LEU A 144 -24.31 -12.84 16.96
CA LEU A 144 -23.18 -13.76 16.92
C LEU A 144 -21.85 -13.02 17.08
N THR A 145 -20.88 -13.69 17.70
CA THR A 145 -19.52 -13.19 17.79
C THR A 145 -18.81 -13.30 16.44
N GLN A 146 -17.79 -12.47 16.20
CA GLN A 146 -17.01 -12.50 14.95
C GLN A 146 -16.46 -13.89 14.64
N ASP A 147 -16.08 -14.66 15.66
CA ASP A 147 -15.51 -16.00 15.48
C ASP A 147 -16.58 -17.01 15.05
N GLN A 148 -17.79 -16.94 15.64
CA GLN A 148 -18.92 -17.74 15.19
C GLN A 148 -19.35 -17.39 13.77
N MET A 149 -19.38 -16.09 13.42
CA MET A 149 -19.67 -15.64 12.05
C MET A 149 -18.64 -16.18 11.05
N CYS A 150 -17.35 -16.21 11.41
CA CYS A 150 -16.31 -16.77 10.56
C CYS A 150 -16.48 -18.28 10.36
N ALA A 151 -16.87 -19.01 11.41
CA ALA A 151 -17.15 -20.43 11.35
C ALA A 151 -18.35 -20.74 10.44
N GLU A 152 -19.44 -19.99 10.58
CA GLU A 152 -20.67 -20.17 9.81
C GLU A 152 -20.46 -19.84 8.32
N LEU A 153 -19.78 -18.73 8.04
CA LEU A 153 -19.51 -18.29 6.66
C LEU A 153 -18.33 -19.02 6.01
N LYS A 154 -17.57 -19.81 6.77
CA LYS A 154 -16.32 -20.45 6.33
C LYS A 154 -15.34 -19.44 5.71
N ILE A 155 -15.26 -18.22 6.27
CA ILE A 155 -14.35 -17.16 5.82
C ILE A 155 -13.37 -16.77 6.92
N GLY A 156 -12.21 -16.25 6.52
CA GLY A 156 -11.24 -15.69 7.46
C GLY A 156 -11.68 -14.36 8.07
N ARG A 157 -11.19 -14.06 9.27
CA ARG A 157 -11.52 -12.84 10.02
C ARG A 157 -11.15 -11.55 9.28
N THR A 158 -10.07 -11.57 8.51
CA THR A 158 -9.65 -10.43 7.67
C THR A 158 -10.67 -10.14 6.57
N THR A 159 -11.18 -11.18 5.92
CA THR A 159 -12.23 -11.06 4.89
C THR A 159 -13.51 -10.52 5.51
N LEU A 160 -13.96 -11.07 6.64
CA LEU A 160 -15.13 -10.58 7.37
C LEU A 160 -15.02 -9.09 7.72
N LYS A 161 -13.90 -8.66 8.31
CA LYS A 161 -13.68 -7.24 8.64
C LYS A 161 -13.64 -6.34 7.42
N ARG A 162 -13.02 -6.80 6.33
CA ARG A 162 -12.95 -6.06 5.07
C ARG A 162 -14.34 -5.85 4.46
N VAL A 163 -15.13 -6.92 4.33
CA VAL A 163 -16.49 -6.86 3.78
C VAL A 163 -17.38 -5.97 4.65
N ALA A 164 -17.30 -6.11 5.97
CA ALA A 164 -18.05 -5.27 6.89
C ALA A 164 -17.67 -3.79 6.76
N GLY A 165 -16.37 -3.47 6.78
CA GLY A 165 -15.88 -2.09 6.65
C GLY A 165 -16.24 -1.43 5.31
N GLN A 166 -16.19 -2.19 4.21
CA GLN A 166 -16.57 -1.69 2.87
C GLN A 166 -18.06 -1.40 2.74
N ASN A 167 -18.90 -2.07 3.53
CA ASN A 167 -20.36 -1.95 3.46
C ASN A 167 -20.96 -1.23 4.69
N GLY A 168 -20.13 -0.58 5.51
CA GLY A 168 -20.58 0.17 6.70
C GLY A 168 -21.20 -0.67 7.82
N LEU A 169 -20.94 -1.99 7.84
CA LEU A 169 -21.42 -2.87 8.91
C LEU A 169 -20.51 -2.75 10.13
N THR A 170 -21.13 -2.51 11.29
CA THR A 170 -20.41 -2.35 12.56
C THR A 170 -20.73 -3.50 13.51
N PHE A 171 -19.69 -4.19 13.98
CA PHE A 171 -19.82 -5.23 15.00
C PHE A 171 -19.96 -4.59 16.38
N ARG A 172 -20.92 -5.06 17.19
CA ARG A 172 -21.11 -4.58 18.58
C ARG A 172 -20.68 -5.66 19.55
N SER A 173 -20.50 -5.27 20.80
CA SER A 173 -20.23 -6.24 21.87
C SER A 173 -21.49 -7.06 22.15
N PRO A 174 -21.36 -8.31 22.63
CA PRO A 174 -22.50 -9.13 23.02
C PRO A 174 -23.42 -8.45 24.05
N ALA A 175 -22.83 -7.71 25.00
CA ALA A 175 -23.57 -6.95 26.01
C ALA A 175 -24.42 -5.83 25.39
N GLN A 176 -23.90 -5.15 24.36
CA GLN A 176 -24.64 -4.12 23.65
C GLN A 176 -25.79 -4.70 22.83
N HIS A 177 -25.57 -5.85 22.17
CA HIS A 177 -26.64 -6.57 21.46
C HIS A 177 -27.78 -6.99 22.38
N ALA A 178 -27.46 -7.51 23.57
CA ALA A 178 -28.48 -7.90 24.56
C ALA A 178 -29.36 -6.71 24.98
N LYS A 179 -28.76 -5.55 25.25
CA LYS A 179 -29.50 -4.32 25.58
C LYS A 179 -30.38 -3.84 24.42
N GLU A 180 -29.85 -3.89 23.20
CA GLU A 180 -30.58 -3.47 22.00
C GLU A 180 -31.78 -4.38 21.69
N LYS A 181 -31.68 -5.70 21.92
CA LYS A 181 -32.83 -6.62 21.79
C LYS A 181 -33.99 -6.24 22.70
N VAL A 182 -33.72 -5.95 23.97
CA VAL A 182 -34.74 -5.49 24.93
C VAL A 182 -35.36 -4.16 24.49
N LEU A 183 -34.55 -3.23 23.98
CA LEU A 183 -35.06 -1.96 23.46
C LEU A 183 -35.96 -2.16 22.24
N VAL A 184 -35.60 -3.07 21.33
CA VAL A 184 -36.40 -3.37 20.13
C VAL A 184 -37.76 -3.96 20.50
N GLU A 185 -37.84 -4.86 21.48
CA GLU A 185 -39.10 -5.38 21.99
C GLU A 185 -39.97 -4.27 22.59
N ARG A 186 -39.38 -3.36 23.38
CA ARG A 186 -40.09 -2.21 23.93
C ARG A 186 -40.56 -1.23 22.85
N ILE A 187 -39.75 -0.99 21.81
CA ILE A 187 -40.11 -0.14 20.67
C ILE A 187 -41.32 -0.73 19.94
N LYS A 188 -41.37 -2.06 19.73
CA LYS A 188 -42.52 -2.74 19.13
C LYS A 188 -43.77 -2.60 20.01
N ALA A 189 -43.65 -2.77 21.33
CA ALA A 189 -44.77 -2.59 22.24
C ALA A 189 -45.32 -1.15 22.21
N ILE A 190 -44.44 -0.13 22.19
CA ILE A 190 -44.86 1.29 22.13
C ILE A 190 -45.44 1.66 20.76
N ARG A 191 -44.96 1.04 19.67
CA ARG A 191 -45.56 1.18 18.34
C ARG A 191 -47.03 0.74 18.37
N ASP A 192 -47.32 -0.40 18.98
CA ASP A 192 -48.67 -0.97 19.02
C ASP A 192 -49.67 -0.09 19.80
N ILE A 193 -49.16 0.72 20.73
CA ILE A 193 -49.93 1.73 21.46
C ILE A 193 -50.24 2.96 20.57
N GLY A 194 -49.58 3.12 19.43
CA GLY A 194 -49.79 4.23 18.49
C GLY A 194 -49.04 5.52 18.85
N CYS A 195 -48.00 5.44 19.69
CA CYS A 195 -47.21 6.61 20.04
C CYS A 195 -46.35 7.11 18.87
N THR A 196 -46.04 8.40 18.84
CA THR A 196 -45.15 9.01 17.84
C THR A 196 -43.68 8.63 18.11
N ARG A 197 -42.82 8.67 17.07
CA ARG A 197 -41.37 8.38 17.22
C ARG A 197 -40.71 9.24 18.29
N ALA A 198 -41.08 10.53 18.37
CA ALA A 198 -40.54 11.46 19.36
C ALA A 198 -41.04 11.17 20.78
N ALA A 199 -42.27 10.68 20.94
CA ALA A 199 -42.77 10.20 22.23
C ALA A 199 -42.07 8.92 22.66
N CYS A 200 -41.88 7.96 21.72
CA CYS A 200 -41.15 6.72 21.97
C CYS A 200 -39.71 6.96 22.43
N ALA A 201 -38.97 7.87 21.77
CA ALA A 201 -37.61 8.22 22.18
C ALA A 201 -37.55 8.81 23.60
N ARG A 202 -38.52 9.66 23.96
CA ARG A 202 -38.63 10.26 25.29
C ARG A 202 -38.98 9.23 26.35
N GLN A 203 -39.94 8.34 26.07
CA GLN A 203 -40.41 7.32 26.99
C GLN A 203 -39.36 6.23 27.27
N LEU A 204 -38.53 5.91 26.27
CA LEU A 204 -37.44 4.94 26.41
C LEU A 204 -36.13 5.57 26.88
N GLU A 205 -36.08 6.90 27.05
CA GLU A 205 -34.89 7.67 27.40
C GLU A 205 -33.68 7.36 26.48
N ILE A 206 -33.96 7.09 25.20
CA ILE A 206 -32.93 6.79 24.20
C ILE A 206 -32.67 7.97 23.29
N ASN A 207 -31.43 8.08 22.81
CA ASN A 207 -31.09 9.05 21.80
C ASN A 207 -31.93 8.81 20.52
N PRO A 208 -32.56 9.85 19.95
CA PRO A 208 -33.35 9.72 18.71
C PRO A 208 -32.59 9.06 17.55
N LYS A 209 -31.26 9.26 17.47
CA LYS A 209 -30.42 8.60 16.46
C LYS A 209 -30.36 7.08 16.65
N VAL A 210 -30.34 6.62 17.90
CA VAL A 210 -30.36 5.19 18.24
C VAL A 210 -31.70 4.58 17.89
N LEU A 211 -32.80 5.28 18.17
CA LEU A 211 -34.15 4.84 17.78
C LEU A 211 -34.27 4.67 16.26
N LEU A 212 -33.89 5.69 15.47
CA LEU A 212 -33.95 5.63 14.01
C LEU A 212 -33.08 4.50 13.44
N ARG A 213 -31.90 4.29 14.03
CA ARG A 213 -31.03 3.19 13.66
C ARG A 213 -31.68 1.82 13.92
N LEU A 214 -32.25 1.61 15.11
CA LEU A 214 -32.92 0.34 15.44
C LEU A 214 -34.16 0.10 14.57
N ILE A 215 -34.92 1.15 14.26
CA ILE A 215 -36.05 1.09 13.33
C ILE A 215 -35.59 0.63 11.93
N ALA A 216 -34.50 1.21 11.41
CA ALA A 216 -33.96 0.87 10.10
C ALA A 216 -33.30 -0.52 10.07
N GLU A 217 -32.63 -0.93 11.17
CA GLU A 217 -31.95 -2.23 11.28
C GLU A 217 -32.92 -3.41 11.43
N HIS A 218 -34.04 -3.20 12.14
CA HIS A 218 -35.05 -4.22 12.40
C HIS A 218 -36.32 -4.07 11.52
N GLU A 219 -36.27 -3.18 10.52
CA GLU A 219 -37.36 -2.92 9.57
C GLU A 219 -38.72 -2.69 10.26
N ILE A 220 -38.72 -1.95 11.37
CA ILE A 220 -39.94 -1.67 12.14
C ILE A 220 -40.71 -0.57 11.42
N ASP A 221 -41.88 -0.89 10.86
CA ASP A 221 -42.77 0.13 10.33
C ASP A 221 -43.34 0.97 11.49
N PHE A 222 -42.77 2.16 11.68
CA PHE A 222 -43.12 3.07 12.75
C PHE A 222 -43.65 4.36 12.12
N PRO A 223 -44.85 4.86 12.46
CA PRO A 223 -45.43 6.02 11.80
C PRO A 223 -44.52 7.25 11.91
N VAL A 224 -44.28 7.91 10.77
CA VAL A 224 -43.61 9.22 10.75
C VAL A 224 -44.66 10.24 11.15
N SER A 225 -44.52 10.90 12.30
CA SER A 225 -45.38 12.05 12.59
C SER A 225 -45.12 13.10 11.51
N THR A 226 -46.09 13.31 10.64
CA THR A 226 -46.14 14.48 9.78
C THR A 226 -46.20 15.72 10.67
N PRO A 227 -45.37 16.75 10.41
CA PRO A 227 -45.52 18.04 11.07
C PRO A 227 -46.84 18.65 10.58
N GLY A 228 -47.91 18.52 11.37
CA GLY A 228 -49.22 19.09 11.04
C GLY A 228 -50.47 18.37 11.56
N ALA A 229 -50.35 17.21 12.22
CA ALA A 229 -51.51 16.58 12.88
C ALA A 229 -51.61 17.04 14.34
N ALA A 230 -52.19 18.23 14.55
CA ALA A 230 -52.76 18.69 15.81
C ALA A 230 -54.23 19.02 15.56
#